data_AF-A0A930VSB6-F1
#
_entry.id   AF-A0A930VSB6-F1
#
_cell.length_a   1.000
_cell.length_b   1.000
_cell.length_c   1.000
_cell.angle_alpha   90.00
_cell.angle_beta   90.00
_cell.angle_gamma   90.00
#
_symmetry.space_group_name_H-M   'P 1'
#
loop_
_entity.id
_entity.type
_entity.pdbx_description
1 polymer ?
#
loop_
_entity_poly.entity_id
_entity_poly.type
_entity_poly.pdbx_seq_one_letter_code
_entity_poly.pdbx_strand_id
1 'polypeptide(L)'
;MMLPDTFATVGNVKAMINSQAIILLLALALTLPLRSGDFDLSIAGLMTACGALAAQLTVDGRGLAAALLAVVALSLGVGFINGLLIVKVGIDSFIATLGMSTALVGVAYAITNSSIIPNIPPEVLALARTDLIGFPSVVWFGWVLVVALW
;
A
#
# COMPACT_ATOMS: atom_id res chain seq x y z
N MET A 1 30.30 7.71 22.44
CA MET A 1 31.22 7.31 21.34
C MET A 1 30.37 7.01 20.13
N MET A 2 30.41 7.85 19.09
CA MET A 2 29.87 7.46 17.78
C MET A 2 30.88 6.49 17.16
N LEU A 3 30.45 5.29 16.77
CA LEU A 3 31.26 4.32 16.03
C LEU A 3 31.04 4.56 14.52
N PRO A 4 31.87 5.37 13.84
CA PRO A 4 31.65 5.74 12.43
C PRO A 4 31.65 4.53 11.48
N ASP A 5 32.29 3.43 11.85
CA ASP A 5 32.41 2.23 11.02
C ASP A 5 31.19 1.29 11.11
N THR A 6 30.26 1.53 12.04
CA THR A 6 29.05 0.69 12.21
C THR A 6 27.85 1.15 11.38
N PHE A 7 27.91 2.34 10.79
CA PHE A 7 26.77 2.89 10.05
C PHE A 7 26.70 2.38 8.59
N ALA A 8 27.80 2.44 7.83
CA ALA A 8 27.81 2.05 6.42
C ALA A 8 27.96 0.53 6.23
N THR A 9 27.14 -0.27 6.91
CA THR A 9 27.13 -1.73 6.77
C THR A 9 26.11 -2.18 5.73
N VAL A 10 26.36 -3.34 5.11
CA VAL A 10 25.40 -3.97 4.18
C VAL A 10 24.04 -4.20 4.86
N GLY A 11 24.04 -4.54 6.15
CA GLY A 11 22.82 -4.69 6.94
C GLY A 11 22.00 -3.40 7.02
N ASN A 12 22.65 -2.27 7.28
CA ASN A 12 21.98 -0.97 7.35
C ASN A 12 21.47 -0.53 5.97
N VAL A 13 22.24 -0.74 4.90
CA VAL A 13 21.80 -0.45 3.52
C VAL A 13 20.55 -1.25 3.17
N LYS A 14 20.52 -2.55 3.48
CA LYS A 14 19.35 -3.40 3.26
C LYS A 14 18.13 -2.92 4.05
N ALA A 15 18.32 -2.53 5.31
CA ALA A 15 17.24 -2.01 6.14
C ALA A 15 16.68 -0.69 5.58
N MET A 16 17.55 0.22 5.14
CA MET A 16 17.15 1.48 4.50
C MET A 16 16.34 1.23 3.21
N ILE A 17 16.86 0.39 2.31
CA ILE A 17 16.17 0.03 1.06
C ILE A 17 14.80 -0.60 1.35
N ASN A 18 14.72 -1.49 2.34
CA ASN A 18 13.45 -2.12 2.72
C ASN A 18 12.43 -1.07 3.21
N SER A 19 12.85 -0.11 4.04
CA SER A 19 11.96 0.97 4.51
C SER A 19 11.49 1.88 3.37
N GLN A 20 12.31 2.06 2.34
CA GLN A 20 12.00 2.89 1.18
C GLN A 20 11.15 2.17 0.14
N ALA A 21 11.12 0.83 0.13
CA ALA A 21 10.41 0.05 -0.89
C ALA A 21 8.91 0.36 -0.94
N ILE A 22 8.27 0.52 0.21
CA ILE A 22 6.84 0.87 0.28
C ILE A 22 6.61 2.27 -0.30
N ILE A 23 7.49 3.23 0.02
CA ILE A 23 7.40 4.60 -0.51
C ILE A 23 7.61 4.60 -2.02
N LEU A 24 8.54 3.78 -2.54
CA LEU A 24 8.75 3.62 -3.98
C LEU A 24 7.47 3.11 -4.67
N LEU A 25 6.83 2.08 -4.13
CA LEU A 25 5.58 1.53 -4.67
C LEU A 25 4.48 2.59 -4.73
N LEU A 26 4.31 3.35 -3.65
CA LEU A 26 3.32 4.43 -3.58
C LEU A 26 3.64 5.56 -4.57
N ALA A 27 4.91 5.95 -4.68
CA ALA A 27 5.35 6.96 -5.64
C ALA A 27 5.07 6.53 -7.08
N LEU A 28 5.35 5.27 -7.42
CA LEU A 28 5.07 4.71 -8.74
C LEU A 28 3.58 4.68 -9.05
N ALA A 29 2.74 4.29 -8.09
CA ALA A 29 1.29 4.30 -8.25
C ALA A 29 0.75 5.73 -8.52
N LEU A 30 1.32 6.76 -7.89
CA LEU A 30 0.96 8.16 -8.12
C LEU A 30 1.39 8.70 -9.48
N THR A 31 2.34 8.06 -10.18
CA THR A 31 2.80 8.55 -11.49
C THR A 31 1.70 8.50 -12.55
N LEU A 32 0.81 7.50 -12.50
CA LEU A 32 -0.22 7.29 -13.53
C LEU A 32 -1.31 8.38 -13.49
N PRO A 33 -1.91 8.72 -12.32
CA PRO A 33 -2.82 9.86 -12.22
C PRO A 33 -2.15 11.18 -12.60
N LEU A 34 -0.92 11.42 -12.12
CA LEU A 34 -0.19 12.66 -12.41
C LEU A 34 0.10 12.84 -13.89
N ARG A 35 0.44 11.77 -14.61
CA ARG A 35 0.60 11.82 -16.08
C ARG A 35 -0.70 12.13 -16.81
N SER A 36 -1.84 11.79 -16.22
CA SER A 36 -3.17 12.11 -16.76
C SER A 36 -3.60 13.55 -16.46
N GLY A 37 -2.82 14.30 -15.67
CA GLY A 37 -3.15 15.67 -15.25
C GLY A 37 -4.02 15.74 -13.99
N ASP A 38 -4.23 14.62 -13.30
CA ASP A 38 -5.05 14.52 -12.09
C ASP A 38 -4.22 14.16 -10.85
N PHE A 39 -4.77 14.46 -9.67
CA PHE A 39 -4.19 14.03 -8.39
C PHE A 39 -4.96 12.84 -7.83
N ASP A 40 -4.24 11.86 -7.26
CA ASP A 40 -4.84 10.79 -6.45
C ASP A 40 -4.27 10.76 -5.03
N LEU A 41 -4.89 11.53 -4.14
CA LEU A 41 -4.55 11.55 -2.71
C LEU A 41 -5.26 10.45 -1.91
N SER A 42 -6.10 9.64 -2.56
CA SER A 42 -6.82 8.57 -1.90
C SER A 42 -5.92 7.38 -1.56
N ILE A 43 -4.73 7.31 -2.17
CA ILE A 43 -3.78 6.20 -2.03
C ILE A 43 -3.40 5.90 -0.56
N ALA A 44 -3.24 6.93 0.28
CA ALA A 44 -2.88 6.74 1.69
C ALA A 44 -4.01 6.08 2.49
N GLY A 45 -5.24 6.59 2.34
CA GLY A 45 -6.43 5.99 2.93
C GLY A 45 -6.71 4.60 2.37
N LEU A 46 -6.53 4.40 1.06
CA LEU A 46 -6.73 3.12 0.40
C LEU A 46 -5.74 2.07 0.90
N MET A 47 -4.46 2.41 1.03
CA MET A 47 -3.45 1.53 1.62
C MET A 47 -3.84 1.12 3.05
N THR A 48 -4.31 2.07 3.85
CA THR A 48 -4.75 1.84 5.24
C THR A 48 -5.94 0.87 5.28
N ALA A 49 -6.97 1.12 4.48
CA ALA A 49 -8.16 0.26 4.40
C ALA A 49 -7.84 -1.14 3.85
N CYS A 50 -7.01 -1.23 2.82
CA CYS A 50 -6.58 -2.52 2.25
C CYS A 50 -5.73 -3.32 3.25
N GLY A 51 -4.83 -2.66 3.98
CA GLY A 51 -4.03 -3.30 5.03
C GLY A 51 -4.90 -3.85 6.16
N ALA A 52 -5.86 -3.06 6.64
CA ALA A 52 -6.83 -3.49 7.66
C ALA A 52 -7.69 -4.66 7.16
N LEU A 53 -8.21 -4.58 5.93
CA LEU A 53 -9.04 -5.62 5.33
C LEU A 53 -8.27 -6.93 5.16
N ALA A 54 -7.06 -6.87 4.60
CA ALA A 54 -6.23 -8.06 4.41
C ALA A 54 -5.84 -8.70 5.75
N ALA A 55 -5.45 -7.88 6.73
CA ALA A 55 -5.13 -8.33 8.07
C ALA A 55 -6.32 -9.03 8.72
N GLN A 56 -7.50 -8.41 8.70
CA GLN A 56 -8.69 -8.95 9.34
C GLN A 56 -9.11 -10.28 8.69
N LEU A 57 -9.20 -10.32 7.35
CA LEU A 57 -9.63 -11.54 6.64
C LEU A 57 -8.66 -12.72 6.85
N THR A 58 -7.36 -12.44 6.92
CA THR A 58 -6.35 -13.50 7.13
C THR A 58 -6.35 -14.01 8.56
N VAL A 59 -6.55 -13.15 9.55
CA VAL A 59 -6.73 -13.55 10.96
C VAL A 59 -8.03 -14.32 11.17
N ASP A 60 -9.09 -13.97 10.45
CA ASP A 60 -10.36 -14.70 10.44
C ASP A 60 -10.28 -16.07 9.73
N GLY A 61 -9.10 -16.46 9.24
CA GLY A 61 -8.87 -17.75 8.60
C GLY A 61 -9.43 -17.87 7.18
N ARG A 62 -9.78 -16.76 6.53
CA ARG A 62 -10.29 -16.77 5.13
C ARG A 62 -9.19 -17.09 4.10
N GLY A 63 -7.93 -17.06 4.52
CA GLY A 63 -6.76 -17.35 3.70
C GLY A 63 -6.27 -16.17 2.86
N LEU A 64 -5.01 -16.25 2.42
CA LEU A 64 -4.34 -15.18 1.67
C LEU A 64 -5.05 -14.85 0.34
N ALA A 65 -5.52 -15.86 -0.40
CA ALA A 65 -6.16 -15.65 -1.69
C ALA A 65 -7.45 -14.82 -1.59
N ALA A 66 -8.30 -15.11 -0.59
CA ALA A 66 -9.53 -14.36 -0.36
C ALA A 66 -9.23 -12.91 0.04
N ALA A 67 -8.22 -12.70 0.88
CA ALA A 67 -7.77 -11.37 1.26
C ALA A 67 -7.26 -10.55 0.07
N LEU A 68 -6.45 -11.15 -0.81
CA LEU A 68 -5.97 -10.49 -2.02
C LEU A 68 -7.12 -10.09 -2.97
N LEU A 69 -8.08 -10.99 -3.19
CA LEU A 69 -9.26 -10.70 -4.01
C LEU A 69 -10.10 -9.56 -3.42
N ALA A 70 -10.31 -9.56 -2.10
CA ALA A 70 -11.06 -8.51 -1.42
C ALA A 70 -10.37 -7.15 -1.51
N VAL A 71 -9.05 -7.11 -1.36
CA VAL A 71 -8.25 -5.88 -1.52
C VAL A 71 -8.35 -5.34 -2.94
N VAL A 72 -8.18 -6.21 -3.95
CA VAL A 72 -8.30 -5.80 -5.37
C VAL A 72 -9.71 -5.25 -5.65
N ALA A 73 -10.75 -5.93 -5.17
CA ALA A 73 -12.13 -5.46 -5.33
C ALA A 73 -12.37 -4.10 -4.68
N LEU A 74 -11.85 -3.89 -3.47
CA LEU A 74 -11.92 -2.59 -2.78
C LEU A 74 -11.20 -1.49 -3.57
N SER A 75 -9.97 -1.75 -4.04
CA SER A 75 -9.20 -0.78 -4.82
C SER A 75 -9.89 -0.40 -6.14
N LEU A 76 -10.44 -1.38 -6.86
CA LEU A 76 -11.20 -1.13 -8.09
C LEU A 76 -12.47 -0.32 -7.80
N GLY A 77 -13.18 -0.64 -6.72
CA GLY A 77 -14.38 0.10 -6.31
C GLY A 77 -14.08 1.56 -5.98
N VAL A 78 -12.99 1.81 -5.23
CA VAL A 78 -12.54 3.17 -4.91
C VAL A 78 -12.13 3.94 -6.17
N GLY A 79 -11.34 3.32 -7.05
CA GLY A 79 -10.96 3.92 -8.33
C GLY A 79 -12.18 4.29 -9.19
N PHE A 80 -13.18 3.40 -9.23
CA PHE A 80 -14.43 3.66 -9.94
C PHE A 80 -15.22 4.82 -9.34
N ILE A 81 -15.34 4.87 -8.00
CA ILE A 81 -16.04 5.96 -7.30
C ILE A 81 -15.33 7.29 -7.55
N ASN A 82 -14.01 7.35 -7.37
CA ASN A 82 -13.23 8.55 -7.65
C ASN A 82 -13.39 9.00 -9.10
N GLY A 83 -13.26 8.07 -10.06
CA GLY A 83 -13.46 8.35 -11.48
C GLY A 83 -14.87 8.89 -11.78
N LEU A 84 -15.90 8.35 -11.15
CA LEU A 84 -17.28 8.84 -11.31
C LEU A 84 -17.45 10.25 -10.75
N LEU A 85 -16.93 10.52 -9.55
CA LEU A 85 -17.00 11.84 -8.92
C LEU A 85 -16.27 12.91 -9.75
N ILE A 86 -15.12 12.57 -10.30
CA ILE A 86 -14.31 13.50 -11.07
C ILE A 86 -14.91 13.70 -12.47
N VAL A 87 -15.10 12.61 -13.22
CA VAL A 87 -15.49 12.69 -14.64
C VAL A 87 -16.95 13.06 -14.83
N LYS A 88 -17.86 12.50 -14.01
CA LYS A 88 -19.32 12.65 -14.22
C LYS A 88 -19.92 13.75 -13.36
N VAL A 89 -19.50 13.86 -12.10
CA VAL A 89 -20.03 14.89 -11.17
C VAL A 89 -19.28 16.21 -11.33
N GLY A 90 -18.04 16.19 -11.82
CA GLY A 90 -17.24 17.38 -12.04
C GLY A 90 -16.59 17.92 -10.76
N ILE A 91 -16.35 17.05 -9.78
CA ILE A 91 -15.61 17.41 -8.56
C ILE A 91 -14.12 17.42 -8.90
N ASP A 92 -13.40 18.44 -8.43
CA ASP A 92 -11.95 18.52 -8.56
C ASP A 92 -11.26 17.28 -7.96
N SER A 93 -10.26 16.73 -8.67
CA SER A 93 -9.59 15.49 -8.28
C SER A 93 -8.86 15.58 -6.95
N PHE A 94 -8.32 16.76 -6.58
CA PHE A 94 -7.72 16.97 -5.28
C PHE A 94 -8.76 16.81 -4.16
N ILE A 95 -9.92 17.46 -4.31
CA ILE A 95 -10.99 17.44 -3.30
C ILE A 95 -11.61 16.03 -3.19
N ALA A 96 -11.94 15.43 -4.33
CA ALA A 96 -12.56 14.10 -4.36
C ALA A 96 -11.65 13.04 -3.71
N THR A 97 -10.37 13.02 -4.07
CA THR A 97 -9.45 11.97 -3.61
C THR A 97 -8.99 12.19 -2.17
N LEU A 98 -8.85 13.43 -1.70
CA LEU A 98 -8.59 13.72 -0.29
C LEU A 98 -9.77 13.32 0.61
N GLY A 99 -11.00 13.63 0.18
CA GLY A 99 -12.22 13.20 0.86
C GLY A 99 -12.35 11.68 0.91
N MET A 100 -12.07 11.01 -0.21
CA MET A 100 -12.05 9.55 -0.28
C MET A 100 -10.98 8.94 0.64
N SER A 101 -9.78 9.55 0.71
CA SER A 101 -8.71 9.14 1.62
C SER A 101 -9.21 9.12 3.08
N THR A 102 -9.87 10.20 3.50
CA THR A 102 -10.44 10.32 4.85
C THR A 102 -11.52 9.28 5.12
N ALA A 103 -12.42 9.06 4.16
CA ALA A 103 -13.47 8.05 4.28
C ALA A 103 -12.88 6.64 4.41
N LEU A 104 -11.83 6.32 3.65
CA LEU A 104 -11.15 5.01 3.71
C LEU A 104 -10.43 4.78 5.03
N VAL A 105 -9.87 5.82 5.64
CA VAL A 105 -9.34 5.73 7.01
C VAL A 105 -10.48 5.39 8.00
N GLY A 106 -11.66 5.99 7.84
CA GLY A 106 -12.85 5.64 8.62
C GLY A 106 -13.28 4.18 8.43
N VAL A 107 -13.26 3.69 7.19
CA VAL A 107 -13.51 2.26 6.88
C VAL A 107 -12.48 1.36 7.55
N ALA A 108 -11.20 1.73 7.54
CA ALA A 108 -10.15 0.98 8.23
C ALA A 108 -10.43 0.88 9.73
N TYR A 109 -10.81 1.98 10.39
CA TYR A 109 -11.18 1.94 11.80
C TYR A 109 -12.41 1.08 12.08
N ALA A 110 -13.40 1.09 11.18
CA ALA A 110 -14.56 0.20 11.30
C ALA A 110 -14.17 -1.28 11.17
N ILE A 111 -13.25 -1.62 10.26
CA ILE A 111 -12.75 -3.00 10.09
C ILE A 111 -11.98 -3.44 11.34
N THR A 112 -11.08 -2.60 11.85
CA THR A 112 -10.23 -2.98 13.00
C THR A 112 -10.91 -2.82 14.35
N ASN A 113 -12.15 -2.32 14.39
CA ASN A 113 -12.81 -1.85 15.62
C ASN A 113 -11.91 -0.90 16.44
N SER A 114 -11.18 -0.03 15.74
CA SER A 114 -10.21 0.90 16.31
C SER A 114 -9.12 0.25 17.19
N SER A 115 -8.84 -1.04 16.97
CA SER A 115 -7.84 -1.81 17.70
C SER A 115 -6.73 -2.32 16.78
N ILE A 116 -5.67 -2.86 17.38
CA ILE A 116 -4.60 -3.55 16.67
C ILE A 116 -5.10 -4.95 16.31
N ILE A 117 -4.84 -5.40 15.09
CA ILE A 117 -5.09 -6.79 14.65
C ILE A 117 -3.84 -7.62 14.97
N PRO A 118 -3.86 -8.50 15.99
CA PRO A 118 -2.72 -9.34 16.34
C PRO A 118 -2.66 -10.59 15.44
N ASN A 119 -1.57 -11.34 15.56
CA ASN A 119 -1.44 -12.71 15.02
C ASN A 119 -1.62 -12.84 13.49
N ILE A 120 -1.07 -11.90 12.73
CA ILE A 120 -1.04 -12.00 11.26
C ILE A 120 -0.31 -13.28 10.83
N PRO A 121 -0.92 -14.12 9.96
CA PRO A 121 -0.31 -15.36 9.53
C PRO A 121 1.07 -15.17 8.88
N PRO A 122 2.05 -16.07 9.10
CA PRO A 122 3.39 -15.96 8.54
C PRO A 122 3.42 -15.86 7.01
N GLU A 123 2.48 -16.51 6.34
CA GLU A 123 2.30 -16.48 4.88
C GLU A 123 2.02 -15.07 4.33
N VAL A 124 1.26 -14.25 5.06
CA VAL A 124 1.01 -12.84 4.70
C VAL A 124 2.29 -12.02 4.87
N LEU A 125 3.01 -12.25 5.96
CA LEU A 125 4.28 -11.57 6.23
C LEU A 125 5.37 -11.98 5.22
N ALA A 126 5.38 -13.25 4.82
CA ALA A 126 6.32 -13.79 3.86
C ALA A 126 6.21 -13.09 2.49
N LEU A 127 5.00 -12.66 2.08
CA LEU A 127 4.80 -11.96 0.81
C LEU A 127 5.66 -10.69 0.70
N ALA A 128 5.87 -9.96 1.81
CA ALA A 128 6.67 -8.74 1.84
C ALA A 128 8.12 -8.96 2.32
N ARG A 129 8.36 -10.02 3.12
CA ARG A 129 9.62 -10.20 3.87
C ARG A 129 10.50 -11.34 3.37
N THR A 130 10.08 -12.12 2.38
CA THR A 130 10.91 -13.23 1.86
C THR A 130 12.20 -12.66 1.28
N ASP A 131 13.36 -13.10 1.78
CA ASP A 131 14.65 -12.68 1.23
C ASP A 131 14.85 -13.32 -0.14
N LEU A 132 14.98 -12.48 -1.16
CA LEU A 132 15.26 -12.86 -2.52
C LEU A 132 16.54 -12.16 -2.93
N ILE A 133 17.59 -12.93 -3.23
CA ILE A 133 18.88 -12.43 -3.71
C ILE A 133 19.40 -11.29 -2.79
N GLY A 134 19.27 -11.47 -1.48
CA GLY A 134 19.75 -10.54 -0.47
C GLY A 134 18.86 -9.34 -0.16
N PHE A 135 17.68 -9.21 -0.78
CA PHE A 135 16.71 -8.15 -0.44
C PHE A 135 15.31 -8.74 -0.20
N PRO A 136 14.51 -8.13 0.69
CA PRO A 136 13.11 -8.52 0.88
C PRO A 136 12.30 -8.44 -0.42
N SER A 137 11.35 -9.35 -0.59
CA SER A 137 10.49 -9.48 -1.79
C SER A 137 9.78 -8.19 -2.18
N VAL A 138 9.40 -7.34 -1.21
CA VAL A 138 8.78 -6.03 -1.49
C VAL A 138 9.66 -5.09 -2.34
N VAL A 139 10.99 -5.19 -2.20
CA VAL A 139 11.95 -4.40 -2.99
C VAL A 139 11.85 -4.80 -4.47
N TRP A 140 11.72 -6.10 -4.72
CA TRP A 140 11.60 -6.64 -6.08
C TRP A 140 10.27 -6.28 -6.73
N PHE A 141 9.17 -6.24 -5.98
CA PHE A 141 7.89 -5.72 -6.51
C PHE A 141 8.03 -4.27 -6.98
N GLY A 142 8.76 -3.44 -6.22
CA GLY A 142 9.08 -2.08 -6.62
C GLY A 142 9.83 -2.03 -7.94
N TRP A 143 10.94 -2.77 -8.06
CA TRP A 143 11.74 -2.79 -9.29
C TRP A 143 11.00 -3.34 -10.50
N VAL A 144 10.19 -4.39 -10.35
CA VAL A 144 9.35 -4.91 -11.42
C VAL A 144 8.39 -3.83 -11.91
N LEU A 145 7.78 -3.07 -11.00
CA LEU A 145 6.90 -1.97 -11.38
C LEU A 145 7.64 -0.80 -12.02
N VAL A 146 8.88 -0.50 -11.61
CA VAL A 146 9.73 0.49 -12.31
C VAL A 146 9.89 0.07 -13.77
N VAL A 147 10.32 -1.18 -14.02
CA VAL A 147 10.55 -1.68 -15.39
C VAL A 147 9.25 -1.75 -16.21
N ALA A 148 8.11 -2.01 -15.58
CA ALA A 148 6.83 -2.08 -16.27
C ALA A 148 6.26 -0.70 -16.67
N LEU A 149 6.60 0.37 -15.93
CA LEU A 149 6.03 1.71 -16.11
C LEU A 149 6.91 2.67 -16.94
N TRP A 150 8.16 2.30 -17.22
CA TRP A 150 9.18 3.11 -17.89
C TRP A 150 9.75 2.37 -19.09
#